data_AF-V5GN83-F1
#
_entry.id   AF-V5GN83-F1
#
_cell.length_a   1.000
_cell.length_b   1.000
_cell.length_c   1.000
_cell.angle_alpha   90.00
_cell.angle_beta   90.00
_cell.angle_gamma   90.00
#
_symmetry.space_group_name_H-M   'P 1'
#
loop_
_entity.id
_entity.type
_entity.pdbx_description
1 polymer ?
#
loop_
_entity_poly.entity_id
_entity_poly.type
_entity_poly.pdbx_seq_one_letter_code
_entity_poly.pdbx_strand_id
1 'polypeptide(L)'
;NRSSKIMLLKTLICVVLIQIAITWGYPQKFMIKNKKTGMVLDGAKKDIAIGQWKNRNTQIWTLEGSDTPGHYIVRNIGNQKVLDACPVTRAIFTWSKHGGRNQRWKLNANDDTRIQVEFYPNDFMVHKGNKVKLQGSKEGDDSDIWLLVEPQSVPTV
;
A
#
# COMPACT_ATOMS: atom_id res chain seq x y z
N ASN A 1 24.44 -9.56 12.96
CA ASN A 1 23.97 -10.17 11.71
C ASN A 1 24.10 -9.17 10.55
N ARG A 2 24.95 -9.47 9.55
CA ARG A 2 25.19 -8.60 8.38
C ARG A 2 23.93 -8.40 7.53
N SER A 3 23.04 -9.40 7.52
CA SER A 3 21.78 -9.38 6.77
C SER A 3 20.79 -8.32 7.29
N SER A 4 20.61 -8.23 8.60
CA SER A 4 19.72 -7.25 9.23
C SER A 4 20.16 -5.80 8.99
N LYS A 5 21.48 -5.53 8.97
CA LYS A 5 22.01 -4.19 8.68
C LYS A 5 21.78 -3.77 7.22
N ILE A 6 21.87 -4.71 6.28
CA ILE A 6 21.61 -4.46 4.84
C ILE A 6 20.12 -4.21 4.60
N MET A 7 19.24 -4.96 5.28
CA MET A 7 17.79 -4.78 5.20
C MET A 7 17.36 -3.41 5.74
N LEU A 8 17.84 -3.05 6.94
CA LEU A 8 17.60 -1.73 7.56
C LEU A 8 18.06 -0.57 6.67
N LEU A 9 19.22 -0.70 6.03
CA LEU A 9 19.76 0.34 5.16
C LEU A 9 18.92 0.52 3.88
N LYS A 10 18.45 -0.58 3.26
CA LYS A 10 17.57 -0.52 2.08
C LYS A 10 16.21 0.10 2.42
N THR A 11 15.62 -0.30 3.55
CA THR A 11 14.35 0.26 4.05
C THR A 11 14.48 1.76 4.32
N LEU A 12 15.54 2.18 5.01
CA LEU A 12 15.77 3.58 5.34
C LEU A 12 15.95 4.44 4.09
N ILE A 13 16.73 3.97 3.11
CA ILE A 13 16.92 4.66 1.82
C ILE A 13 15.58 4.80 1.09
N CYS A 14 14.77 3.75 1.05
CA CYS A 14 13.47 3.79 0.38
C CYS A 14 12.53 4.83 1.01
N VAL A 15 12.43 4.86 2.34
CA VAL A 15 11.59 5.83 3.07
C VAL A 15 12.10 7.26 2.89
N VAL A 16 13.41 7.48 2.90
CA VAL A 16 14.00 8.82 2.69
C VAL A 16 13.78 9.32 1.26
N LEU A 17 13.95 8.46 0.25
CA LEU A 17 13.69 8.82 -1.15
C LEU A 17 12.21 9.14 -1.39
N ILE A 18 11.29 8.37 -0.79
CA ILE A 18 9.85 8.68 -0.83
C ILE A 18 9.59 10.07 -0.22
N GLN A 19 10.18 10.35 0.95
CA GLN A 19 9.97 11.64 1.62
C GLN A 19 10.54 12.82 0.82
N ILE A 20 11.71 12.66 0.18
CA ILE A 20 12.30 13.67 -0.72
C ILE A 20 11.43 13.84 -1.97
N ALA A 21 10.96 12.76 -2.58
CA ALA A 21 10.11 12.84 -3.77
C ALA A 21 8.79 13.59 -3.48
N ILE A 22 8.18 13.34 -2.31
CA ILE A 22 7.00 14.05 -1.84
C ILE A 22 7.27 15.55 -1.66
N THR A 23 8.40 15.94 -1.05
CA THR A 23 8.71 17.36 -0.81
C THR A 23 9.02 18.14 -2.09
N TRP A 24 9.51 17.47 -3.13
CA TRP A 24 9.81 18.07 -4.43
C TRP A 24 8.65 17.99 -5.43
N GLY A 25 7.49 17.45 -5.01
CA GLY A 25 6.30 17.36 -5.84
C GLY A 25 6.37 16.30 -6.95
N TYR A 26 7.27 15.32 -6.84
CA TYR A 26 7.34 14.18 -7.74
C TYR A 26 6.69 12.96 -7.08
N PRO A 27 5.38 12.71 -7.28
CA PRO A 27 4.74 11.57 -6.67
C PRO A 27 5.31 10.28 -7.27
N GLN A 28 6.07 9.55 -6.45
CA GLN A 28 6.58 8.24 -6.85
C GLN A 28 5.40 7.28 -7.07
N LYS A 29 5.46 6.57 -8.19
CA LYS A 29 4.42 5.64 -8.64
C LYS A 29 4.81 4.23 -8.26
N PHE A 30 3.85 3.47 -7.75
CA PHE A 30 4.05 2.10 -7.29
C PHE A 30 2.93 1.19 -7.77
N MET A 31 3.27 -0.07 -8.00
CA MET A 31 2.33 -1.16 -7.80
C MET A 31 2.42 -1.65 -6.36
N ILE A 32 1.28 -1.98 -5.77
CA ILE A 32 1.20 -2.59 -4.44
C ILE A 32 0.94 -4.08 -4.66
N LYS A 33 1.99 -4.89 -4.56
CA LYS A 33 2.02 -6.32 -4.89
C LYS A 33 1.93 -7.17 -3.63
N ASN A 34 1.01 -8.13 -3.56
CA ASN A 34 0.96 -9.08 -2.47
C ASN A 34 2.12 -10.08 -2.58
N LYS A 35 2.86 -10.31 -1.48
CA LYS A 35 4.04 -11.18 -1.48
C LYS A 35 3.67 -12.64 -1.72
N LYS A 36 2.59 -13.13 -1.09
CA LYS A 36 2.11 -14.51 -1.25
C LYS A 36 1.71 -14.86 -2.68
N THR A 37 0.89 -14.02 -3.32
CA THR A 37 0.30 -14.36 -4.63
C THR A 37 1.01 -13.73 -5.82
N GLY A 38 1.85 -12.71 -5.58
CA GLY A 38 2.45 -11.91 -6.62
C GLY A 38 1.46 -11.01 -7.40
N MET A 39 0.18 -11.01 -7.03
CA MET A 39 -0.85 -10.18 -7.65
C MET A 39 -0.83 -8.76 -7.07
N VAL A 40 -1.39 -7.80 -7.81
CA VAL A 40 -1.38 -6.37 -7.46
C VAL A 40 -2.77 -5.85 -7.11
N LEU A 41 -2.82 -4.82 -6.27
CA LEU A 41 -4.06 -4.09 -5.99
C LEU A 41 -4.59 -3.39 -7.25
N ASP A 42 -5.88 -3.50 -7.48
CA ASP A 42 -6.58 -2.90 -8.62
C ASP A 42 -7.80 -2.09 -8.13
N GLY A 43 -7.73 -0.77 -8.34
CA GLY A 43 -8.78 0.20 -8.02
C GLY A 43 -9.81 0.41 -9.14
N ALA A 44 -9.91 -0.49 -10.12
CA ALA A 44 -10.87 -0.34 -11.22
C ALA A 44 -12.34 -0.31 -10.77
N LYS A 45 -12.64 -0.92 -9.61
CA LYS A 45 -13.98 -0.93 -9.00
C LYS A 45 -13.95 -0.15 -7.68
N LYS A 46 -15.14 0.05 -7.09
CA LYS A 46 -15.25 0.61 -5.74
C LYS A 46 -14.46 -0.27 -4.76
N ASP A 47 -14.86 -1.52 -4.61
CA ASP A 47 -14.14 -2.48 -3.77
C ASP A 47 -12.77 -2.77 -4.37
N ILE A 48 -11.73 -2.81 -3.53
CA ILE A 48 -10.39 -3.14 -3.97
C ILE A 48 -10.36 -4.60 -4.44
N ALA A 49 -9.99 -4.78 -5.70
CA ALA A 49 -9.67 -6.07 -6.25
C ALA A 49 -8.16 -6.34 -6.13
N ILE A 50 -7.80 -7.61 -6.30
CA ILE A 50 -6.42 -8.04 -6.48
C ILE A 50 -6.36 -8.92 -7.73
N GLY A 51 -5.34 -8.74 -8.56
CA GLY A 51 -5.23 -9.49 -9.80
C GLY A 51 -3.86 -9.41 -10.46
N GLN A 52 -3.72 -10.10 -11.59
CA GLN A 52 -2.48 -10.06 -12.38
C GLN A 52 -2.16 -8.63 -12.82
N TRP A 53 -0.87 -8.30 -12.87
CA TRP A 53 -0.41 -7.04 -13.45
C TRP A 53 -0.80 -6.98 -14.93
N LYS A 54 -1.49 -5.91 -15.31
CA LYS A 54 -2.00 -5.67 -16.68
C LYS A 54 -1.59 -4.29 -17.20
N ASN A 55 -0.64 -3.63 -16.53
CA ASN A 55 -0.18 -2.29 -16.86
C ASN A 55 -1.32 -1.25 -17.00
N ARG A 56 -2.28 -1.30 -16.08
CA ARG A 56 -3.41 -0.37 -16.05
C ARG A 56 -3.15 0.74 -15.04
N ASN A 57 -3.58 1.95 -15.35
CA ASN A 57 -3.55 3.07 -14.39
C ASN A 57 -4.30 2.75 -13.09
N THR A 58 -5.30 1.88 -13.12
CA THR A 58 -6.04 1.42 -11.94
C THR A 58 -5.21 0.53 -11.02
N GLN A 59 -4.07 0.01 -11.48
CA GLN A 59 -3.11 -0.79 -10.70
C GLN A 59 -1.89 0.03 -10.24
N ILE A 60 -1.87 1.33 -10.54
CA ILE A 60 -0.79 2.25 -10.19
C ILE A 60 -1.27 3.18 -9.09
N TRP A 61 -0.42 3.34 -8.07
CA TRP A 61 -0.71 4.07 -6.85
C TRP A 61 0.39 5.08 -6.55
N THR A 62 0.05 6.17 -5.87
CA THR A 62 1.01 7.16 -5.36
C THR A 62 0.82 7.35 -3.87
N LEU A 63 1.90 7.73 -3.18
CA LEU A 63 1.86 8.13 -1.77
C LEU A 63 1.89 9.66 -1.69
N GLU A 64 0.92 10.22 -0.97
CA GLU A 64 0.91 11.63 -0.59
C GLU A 64 1.13 11.74 0.92
N GLY A 65 1.75 12.82 1.37
CA GLY A 65 1.76 13.15 2.79
C GLY A 65 0.34 13.32 3.34
N SER A 66 0.16 12.97 4.61
CA SER A 66 -1.05 13.31 5.36
C SER A 66 -0.74 14.32 6.46
N ASP A 67 -1.77 14.85 7.11
CA ASP A 67 -1.62 15.76 8.26
C ASP A 67 -1.08 15.06 9.51
N THR A 68 -0.91 13.73 9.47
CA THR A 68 -0.32 12.95 10.55
C THR A 68 1.04 12.42 10.12
N PRO A 69 2.13 12.82 10.80
CA PRO A 69 3.47 12.34 10.50
C PRO A 69 3.54 10.80 10.45
N GLY A 70 4.27 10.29 9.46
CA GLY A 70 4.42 8.85 9.24
C GLY A 70 3.20 8.13 8.65
N HIS A 71 2.12 8.86 8.33
CA HIS A 71 0.96 8.34 7.62
C HIS A 71 0.83 8.99 6.25
N TYR A 72 0.31 8.21 5.30
CA TYR A 72 0.21 8.58 3.90
C TYR A 72 -1.22 8.41 3.40
N ILE A 73 -1.58 9.23 2.42
CA ILE A 73 -2.76 9.00 1.59
C ILE A 73 -2.31 8.19 0.37
N VAL A 74 -2.95 7.05 0.14
CA VAL A 74 -2.62 6.16 -0.99
C VAL A 74 -3.60 6.43 -2.12
N ARG A 75 -3.18 7.18 -3.14
CA ARG A 75 -4.05 7.55 -4.27
C ARG A 75 -3.92 6.56 -5.42
N ASN A 76 -5.04 6.21 -6.02
CA ASN A 76 -5.09 5.47 -7.27
C ASN A 76 -4.99 6.42 -8.48
N ILE A 77 -4.13 6.11 -9.45
CA ILE A 77 -3.98 6.92 -10.66
C ILE A 77 -5.16 6.75 -11.62
N GLY A 78 -5.74 5.56 -11.70
CA GLY A 78 -6.80 5.27 -12.67
C GLY A 78 -8.13 5.95 -12.36
N ASN A 79 -8.54 5.98 -11.10
CA ASN A 79 -9.83 6.52 -10.70
C ASN A 79 -9.77 7.81 -9.86
N GLN A 80 -8.56 8.32 -9.57
CA GLN A 80 -8.29 9.54 -8.79
C GLN A 80 -8.79 9.54 -7.34
N LYS A 81 -9.30 8.41 -6.85
CA LYS A 81 -9.73 8.19 -5.47
C LYS A 81 -8.58 7.63 -4.62
N VAL A 82 -8.80 7.56 -3.32
CA VAL A 82 -7.81 7.10 -2.35
C VAL A 82 -8.26 5.80 -1.69
N LEU A 83 -7.29 5.03 -1.20
CA LEU A 83 -7.55 3.83 -0.41
C LEU A 83 -8.28 4.23 0.88
N ASP A 84 -9.43 3.62 1.12
CA ASP A 84 -10.35 3.95 2.21
C ASP A 84 -10.81 2.66 2.89
N ALA A 85 -10.65 2.61 4.21
CA ALA A 85 -11.14 1.51 5.03
C ALA A 85 -12.56 1.81 5.54
N CYS A 86 -13.46 0.85 5.40
CA CYS A 86 -14.78 0.93 5.99
C CYS A 86 -14.70 0.79 7.53
N PRO A 87 -15.16 1.78 8.31
CA PRO A 87 -15.15 1.72 9.79
C PRO A 87 -16.13 0.71 10.41
N VAL A 88 -16.93 0.01 9.61
CA VAL A 88 -17.92 -0.97 10.10
C VAL A 88 -17.54 -2.37 9.65
N THR A 89 -17.29 -2.55 8.35
CA THR A 89 -17.08 -3.87 7.76
C THR A 89 -15.62 -4.28 7.67
N ARG A 90 -14.67 -3.35 7.93
CA ARG A 90 -13.23 -3.55 7.70
C ARG A 90 -12.87 -3.88 6.23
N ALA A 91 -13.80 -3.70 5.30
CA ALA A 91 -13.53 -3.79 3.87
C ALA A 91 -12.68 -2.59 3.42
N ILE A 92 -11.93 -2.77 2.34
CA ILE A 92 -11.11 -1.71 1.75
C ILE A 92 -11.64 -1.43 0.35
N PHE A 93 -11.87 -0.15 0.05
CA PHE A 93 -12.35 0.33 -1.24
C PHE A 93 -11.60 1.60 -1.65
N THR A 94 -11.88 2.10 -2.85
CA THR A 94 -11.49 3.45 -3.23
C THR A 94 -12.61 4.44 -2.95
N TRP A 95 -12.28 5.59 -2.35
CA TRP A 95 -13.24 6.65 -2.05
C TRP A 95 -12.67 8.04 -2.28
N SER A 96 -13.56 9.04 -2.37
CA SER A 96 -13.14 10.44 -2.49
C SER A 96 -12.29 10.83 -1.28
N LYS A 97 -11.16 11.53 -1.52
CA LYS A 97 -10.27 11.99 -0.45
C LYS A 97 -11.00 12.98 0.45
N HIS A 98 -11.09 12.66 1.72
CA HIS A 98 -11.56 13.54 2.81
C HIS A 98 -10.53 13.62 3.94
N GLY A 99 -9.47 12.82 3.89
CA GLY A 99 -8.34 12.91 4.83
C GLY A 99 -8.64 12.36 6.21
N GLY A 100 -9.77 11.68 6.42
CA GLY A 100 -10.10 11.02 7.68
C GLY A 100 -9.11 9.91 8.05
N ARG A 101 -9.12 9.49 9.31
CA ARG A 101 -8.21 8.46 9.86
C ARG A 101 -8.33 7.10 9.15
N ASN A 102 -9.44 6.83 8.48
CA ASN A 102 -9.66 5.63 7.68
C ASN A 102 -9.09 5.73 6.24
N GLN A 103 -8.48 6.86 5.86
CA GLN A 103 -7.74 7.08 4.61
C GLN A 103 -6.24 7.29 4.83
N ARG A 104 -5.79 7.26 6.09
CA ARG A 104 -4.39 7.49 6.48
C ARG A 104 -3.73 6.17 6.78
N TRP A 105 -2.67 5.87 6.04
CA TRP A 105 -2.03 4.56 6.03
C TRP A 105 -0.58 4.66 6.45
N LYS A 106 -0.17 3.78 7.37
CA LYS A 106 1.21 3.61 7.80
C LYS A 106 1.83 2.41 7.09
N LEU A 107 3.02 2.59 6.53
CA LEU A 107 3.81 1.55 5.89
C LEU A 107 4.91 1.10 6.87
N ASN A 108 4.71 -0.04 7.53
CA ASN A 108 5.70 -0.59 8.46
C ASN A 108 6.69 -1.48 7.70
N ALA A 109 7.82 -0.92 7.29
CA ALA A 109 8.80 -1.57 6.42
C ALA A 109 10.03 -2.15 7.15
N ASN A 110 9.98 -2.29 8.49
CA ASN A 110 11.15 -2.70 9.29
C ASN A 110 11.71 -4.07 8.91
N ASP A 111 10.87 -5.00 8.43
CA ASP A 111 11.27 -6.27 7.81
C ASP A 111 10.43 -6.49 6.54
N ASP A 112 9.22 -7.02 6.73
CA ASP A 112 8.19 -7.18 5.71
C ASP A 112 7.17 -6.04 5.79
N THR A 113 6.90 -5.39 4.65
CA THR A 113 6.01 -4.22 4.62
C THR A 113 4.55 -4.62 4.87
N ARG A 114 4.03 -4.16 6.00
CA ARG A 114 2.60 -4.22 6.36
C ARG A 114 1.99 -2.84 6.26
N ILE A 115 0.78 -2.78 5.68
CA ILE A 115 0.06 -1.53 5.45
C ILE A 115 -1.07 -1.47 6.47
N GLN A 116 -0.98 -0.54 7.41
CA GLN A 116 -1.91 -0.35 8.52
C GLN A 116 -2.73 0.93 8.33
N VAL A 117 -4.01 0.91 8.72
CA VAL A 117 -4.83 2.13 8.70
C VAL A 117 -4.83 2.79 10.08
N GLU A 118 -4.76 4.11 10.13
CA GLU A 118 -4.71 4.86 11.40
C GLU A 118 -5.97 4.64 12.27
N PHE A 119 -7.13 4.44 11.62
CA PHE A 119 -8.39 4.17 12.32
C PHE A 119 -8.37 2.86 13.13
N TYR A 120 -7.61 1.87 12.68
CA TYR A 120 -7.43 0.56 13.32
C TYR A 120 -5.94 0.25 13.43
N PRO A 121 -5.22 0.82 14.41
CA PRO A 121 -3.76 0.76 14.47
C PRO A 121 -3.19 -0.66 14.66
N ASN A 122 -4.03 -1.60 15.10
CA ASN A 122 -3.67 -3.01 15.27
C ASN A 122 -4.00 -3.85 14.03
N ASP A 123 -4.81 -3.34 13.11
CA ASP A 123 -5.22 -4.06 11.91
C ASP A 123 -4.35 -3.64 10.72
N PHE A 124 -4.03 -4.60 9.86
CA PHE A 124 -3.31 -4.37 8.60
C PHE A 124 -4.07 -4.99 7.44
N MET A 125 -3.72 -4.53 6.24
CA MET A 125 -4.28 -5.03 4.99
C MET A 125 -3.83 -6.46 4.72
N VAL A 126 -4.79 -7.36 4.46
CA VAL A 126 -4.57 -8.78 4.18
C VAL A 126 -5.32 -9.18 2.92
N HIS A 127 -4.70 -10.03 2.10
CA HIS A 127 -5.36 -10.73 1.02
C HIS A 127 -5.85 -12.11 1.48
N LYS A 128 -7.16 -12.30 1.63
CA LYS A 128 -7.73 -13.57 2.11
C LYS A 128 -8.91 -14.01 1.24
N GLY A 129 -8.84 -15.24 0.73
CA GLY A 129 -9.76 -15.69 -0.32
C GLY A 129 -9.60 -14.82 -1.55
N ASN A 130 -10.69 -14.23 -2.05
CA ASN A 130 -10.69 -13.27 -3.17
C ASN A 130 -10.91 -11.82 -2.71
N LYS A 131 -10.58 -11.48 -1.46
CA LYS A 131 -10.86 -10.17 -0.87
C LYS A 131 -9.62 -9.55 -0.22
N VAL A 132 -9.55 -8.23 -0.30
CA VAL A 132 -8.60 -7.40 0.45
C VAL A 132 -9.36 -6.73 1.59
N LYS A 133 -8.90 -6.92 2.83
CA LYS A 133 -9.58 -6.43 4.04
C LYS A 133 -8.60 -6.13 5.17
N LEU A 134 -9.07 -5.50 6.23
CA LEU A 134 -8.30 -5.33 7.46
C LEU A 134 -8.45 -6.52 8.40
N GLN A 135 -7.35 -6.90 9.04
CA GLN A 135 -7.32 -7.95 10.07
C GLN A 135 -6.20 -7.68 11.10
N GLY A 136 -6.44 -8.01 12.37
CA GLY A 136 -5.51 -7.70 13.48
C GLY A 136 -4.44 -8.76 13.78
N SER A 137 -4.64 -10.02 13.38
CA SER A 137 -3.69 -11.11 13.66
C SER A 137 -2.79 -11.37 12.46
N LYS A 138 -1.46 -11.25 12.64
CA LYS A 138 -0.45 -11.49 11.59
C LYS A 138 -0.70 -12.82 10.91
N GLU A 139 -0.62 -12.83 9.59
CA GLU A 139 -0.74 -14.07 8.83
C GLU A 139 0.65 -14.71 8.71
N GLY A 140 0.73 -16.03 8.87
CA GLY A 140 1.98 -16.80 8.79
C GLY A 140 2.34 -17.22 7.36
N ASP A 141 1.66 -16.69 6.35
CA ASP A 141 1.68 -17.18 4.97
C ASP A 141 1.97 -16.09 3.92
N ASP A 142 2.50 -14.94 4.37
CA ASP A 142 2.80 -13.75 3.56
C ASP A 142 1.58 -13.05 2.92
N SER A 143 0.34 -13.45 3.23
CA SER A 143 -0.86 -12.80 2.69
C SER A 143 -1.10 -11.38 3.21
N ASP A 144 -0.44 -11.02 4.32
CA ASP A 144 -0.44 -9.70 4.94
C ASP A 144 0.76 -8.84 4.56
N ILE A 145 1.64 -9.34 3.69
CA ILE A 145 2.87 -8.67 3.29
C ILE A 145 2.74 -8.12 1.87
N TRP A 146 3.14 -6.86 1.70
CA TRP A 146 2.98 -6.10 0.46
C TRP A 146 4.31 -5.52 0.01
N LEU A 147 4.58 -5.56 -1.28
CA LEU A 147 5.76 -4.98 -1.91
C LEU A 147 5.33 -3.74 -2.68
N LEU A 148 6.00 -2.61 -2.45
CA LEU A 148 5.87 -1.42 -3.28
C LEU A 148 6.94 -1.52 -4.37
N VAL A 149 6.52 -1.71 -5.61
CA VAL A 149 7.41 -1.92 -6.76
C VAL A 149 7.16 -0.83 -7.80
N GLU A 150 8.21 -0.30 -8.43
CA GLU A 150 8.05 0.68 -9.49
C GLU A 150 7.40 0.03 -10.74
N PRO A 151 6.38 0.66 -11.36
CA PRO A 151 5.70 0.05 -12.50
C PRO A 151 6.61 -0.29 -13.70
N GLN A 152 7.67 0.50 -13.92
CA GLN A 152 8.57 0.31 -15.06
C GLN A 152 9.62 -0.80 -14.86
N SER A 153 9.79 -1.31 -13.63
CA SER A 153 10.73 -2.40 -13.37
C SER A 153 10.17 -3.79 -13.66
N VAL A 154 8.93 -3.89 -14.18
CA VAL A 154 8.31 -5.17 -14.55
C VAL A 154 8.35 -5.32 -16.08
N PRO A 155 9.10 -6.29 -16.62
CA PRO A 155 9.11 -6.57 -18.06
C PRO A 155 7.68 -6.79 -18.57
N THR A 156 7.31 -6.08 -19.62
CA THR A 156 6.17 -6.47 -20.46
C THR A 156 6.50 -7.81 -21.08
N VAL A 157 5.76 -8.85 -20.68
CA VAL A 157 5.72 -10.16 -21.33
C VAL A 157 4.83 -10.08 -22.55
#